data_AF-A0A7W1F4F3-F1
#
_entry.id   AF-A0A7W1F4F3-F1
#
_cell.length_a   1.000
_cell.length_b   1.000
_cell.length_c   1.000
_cell.angle_alpha   90.00
_cell.angle_beta   90.00
_cell.angle_gamma   90.00
#
_symmetry.space_group_name_H-M   'P 1'
#
loop_
_entity.id
_entity.type
_entity.pdbx_description
1 polymer ?
#
loop_
_entity_poly.entity_id
_entity_poly.type
_entity_poly.pdbx_seq_one_letter_code
_entity_poly.pdbx_strand_id
1 'polypeptide(L)'
;MFEALLAGDARVRGWLQPPGAPEVGSCDDAQCRRWVDAFLAAPPHSPWNRSAIAALLDDPRLALAGTALVATGQQPAVGGGPLYALVKAAHAVALAERLSRADRPVLPLFWCASEDHDLGECGHVDLIRRDGAVQRLAPDLGSGTAS
;
A
#
# COMPACT_ATOMS: atom_id res chain seq x y z
N MET A 1 14.39 -10.56 -9.39
CA MET A 1 13.81 -9.24 -9.08
C MET A 1 14.29 -8.70 -7.74
N PHE A 2 14.00 -9.38 -6.62
CA PHE A 2 14.39 -8.92 -5.28
C PHE A 2 15.91 -8.69 -5.11
N GLU A 3 16.74 -9.63 -5.54
CA GLU A 3 18.21 -9.46 -5.54
C GLU A 3 18.67 -8.24 -6.35
N ALA A 4 18.05 -7.99 -7.51
CA ALA A 4 18.37 -6.84 -8.33
C ALA A 4 17.94 -5.50 -7.69
N LEU A 5 16.83 -5.51 -6.93
CA LEU A 5 16.42 -4.38 -6.09
C LEU A 5 17.46 -4.12 -5.00
N LEU A 6 17.91 -5.16 -4.29
CA LEU A 6 18.92 -5.04 -3.23
C LEU A 6 20.29 -4.59 -3.76
N ALA A 7 20.68 -5.06 -4.94
CA ALA A 7 21.90 -4.63 -5.63
C ALA A 7 21.82 -3.21 -6.21
N GLY A 8 20.66 -2.56 -6.14
CA GLY A 8 20.47 -1.18 -6.61
C GLY A 8 20.43 -1.04 -8.14
N ASP A 9 20.02 -2.08 -8.88
CA ASP A 9 19.89 -2.04 -10.35
C ASP A 9 19.00 -0.86 -10.78
N ALA A 10 19.54 -0.01 -11.67
CA ALA A 10 18.89 1.22 -12.12
C ALA A 10 17.55 0.96 -12.82
N ARG A 11 17.41 -0.17 -13.53
CA ARG A 11 16.14 -0.54 -14.20
C ARG A 11 15.06 -0.86 -13.17
N VAL A 12 15.42 -1.62 -12.13
CA VAL A 12 14.48 -1.99 -11.06
C VAL A 12 14.11 -0.77 -10.23
N ARG A 13 15.05 0.14 -9.96
CA ARG A 13 14.75 1.44 -9.34
C ARG A 13 13.80 2.29 -10.17
N GLY A 14 13.96 2.27 -11.50
CA GLY A 14 13.06 2.96 -12.43
C GLY A 14 11.61 2.47 -12.37
N TRP A 15 11.34 1.24 -11.95
CA TRP A 15 9.97 0.75 -11.75
C TRP A 15 9.29 1.31 -10.50
N LEU A 16 10.08 1.72 -9.50
CA LEU A 16 9.58 2.21 -8.22
C LEU A 16 9.27 3.72 -8.23
N GLN A 17 9.75 4.44 -9.24
CA GLN A 17 9.50 5.87 -9.40
C GLN A 17 8.52 6.11 -10.55
N PRO A 18 7.32 6.65 -10.27
CA PRO A 18 6.42 7.06 -11.34
C PRO A 18 7.09 8.10 -12.25
N PRO A 19 6.81 8.10 -13.57
CA PRO A 19 7.36 9.08 -14.49
C PRO A 19 7.12 10.52 -14.01
N GLY A 20 8.19 11.31 -13.95
CA GLY A 20 8.14 12.70 -13.52
C GLY A 20 7.91 12.93 -12.02
N ALA A 21 7.83 11.86 -11.20
CA ALA A 21 7.75 12.00 -9.75
C ALA A 21 9.06 12.60 -9.23
N PRO A 22 8.99 13.57 -8.31
CA PRO A 22 10.19 14.03 -7.62
C PRO A 22 10.82 12.91 -6.80
N GLU A 23 12.14 12.98 -6.58
CA GLU A 23 12.79 12.04 -5.67
C GLU A 23 12.26 12.22 -4.24
N VAL A 24 12.07 11.09 -3.56
CA VAL A 24 11.57 11.08 -2.19
C VAL A 24 12.55 11.85 -1.29
N GLY A 25 12.05 12.89 -0.64
CA GLY A 25 12.84 13.73 0.25
C GLY A 25 13.53 14.93 -0.42
N SER A 26 13.39 15.11 -1.74
CA SER A 26 13.96 16.25 -2.48
C SER A 26 12.93 17.26 -2.98
N CYS A 27 11.61 16.95 -2.95
CA CYS A 27 10.56 17.93 -3.29
C CYS A 27 10.12 18.77 -2.10
N ASP A 28 9.80 20.04 -2.39
CA ASP A 28 8.93 20.84 -1.54
C ASP A 28 7.45 20.47 -1.75
N ASP A 29 6.60 20.84 -0.79
CA ASP A 29 5.16 20.53 -0.81
C ASP A 29 4.48 20.99 -2.10
N ALA A 30 4.89 22.14 -2.64
CA ALA A 30 4.31 22.68 -3.86
C ALA A 30 4.67 21.83 -5.08
N GLN A 31 5.90 21.33 -5.17
CA GLN A 31 6.36 20.42 -6.21
C GLN A 31 5.68 19.07 -6.09
N CYS A 32 5.60 18.50 -4.88
CA CYS A 32 4.91 17.23 -4.70
C CYS A 32 3.41 17.38 -5.05
N ARG A 33 2.75 18.49 -4.67
CA ARG A 33 1.34 18.75 -5.00
C ARG A 33 1.09 18.92 -6.51
N ARG A 34 1.92 19.71 -7.20
CA ARG A 34 1.83 19.86 -8.67
C ARG A 34 1.95 18.51 -9.38
N TRP A 35 2.85 17.65 -8.90
CA TRP A 35 2.99 16.31 -9.48
C TRP A 35 1.74 15.46 -9.22
N VAL A 36 1.18 15.46 -8.00
CA VAL A 36 -0.06 14.74 -7.67
C VAL A 36 -1.23 15.21 -8.54
N ASP A 37 -1.42 16.53 -8.66
CA ASP A 37 -2.51 17.09 -9.47
C ASP A 37 -2.36 16.69 -10.95
N ALA A 38 -1.13 16.74 -11.49
CA ALA A 38 -0.84 16.31 -12.86
C ALA A 38 -1.06 14.79 -13.04
N PHE A 39 -0.67 13.98 -12.05
CA PHE A 39 -0.86 12.54 -12.06
C PHE A 39 -2.35 12.16 -12.07
N LEU A 40 -3.16 12.87 -11.29
CA LEU A 40 -4.62 12.68 -11.23
C LEU A 40 -5.33 13.15 -12.50
N ALA A 41 -4.85 14.23 -13.14
CA ALA A 41 -5.42 14.76 -14.38
C ALA A 41 -4.99 13.99 -15.65
N ALA A 42 -3.92 13.20 -15.59
CA ALA A 42 -3.43 12.43 -16.72
C ALA A 42 -4.45 11.35 -17.17
N PRO A 43 -4.56 11.07 -18.49
CA PRO A 43 -5.56 10.16 -19.02
C PRO A 43 -5.48 8.73 -18.44
N PRO A 44 -6.61 7.98 -18.46
CA PRO A 44 -6.81 6.72 -17.73
C PRO A 44 -5.97 5.51 -18.20
N HIS A 45 -4.99 5.68 -19.09
CA HIS A 45 -4.13 4.59 -19.60
C HIS A 45 -3.18 4.00 -18.54
N SER A 46 -3.38 4.30 -17.26
CA SER A 46 -2.50 3.98 -16.16
C SER A 46 -3.16 2.89 -15.31
N PRO A 47 -2.44 1.83 -14.90
CA PRO A 47 -2.98 0.77 -14.03
C PRO A 47 -3.28 1.25 -12.59
N TRP A 48 -3.10 2.54 -12.29
CA TRP A 48 -3.22 3.11 -10.96
C TRP A 48 -4.64 3.65 -10.71
N ASN A 49 -5.26 3.24 -9.61
CA ASN A 49 -6.60 3.67 -9.19
C ASN A 49 -6.57 5.14 -8.70
N ARG A 50 -6.91 6.08 -9.59
CA ARG A 50 -6.85 7.53 -9.31
C ARG A 50 -7.97 8.03 -8.40
N SER A 51 -9.17 7.43 -8.44
CA SER A 51 -10.31 7.90 -7.65
C SER A 51 -10.12 7.65 -6.16
N ALA A 52 -9.54 6.50 -5.80
CA ALA A 52 -9.25 6.20 -4.40
C ALA A 52 -8.04 7.02 -3.87
N ILE A 53 -7.08 7.40 -4.72
CA ILE A 53 -6.05 8.39 -4.36
C ILE A 53 -6.68 9.77 -4.13
N ALA A 54 -7.62 10.19 -4.98
CA ALA A 54 -8.32 11.47 -4.80
C ALA A 54 -9.11 11.50 -3.48
N ALA A 55 -9.87 10.45 -3.16
CA ALA A 55 -10.62 10.35 -1.92
C ALA A 55 -9.73 10.39 -0.66
N LEU A 56 -8.52 9.82 -0.75
CA LEU A 56 -7.54 9.88 0.33
C LEU A 56 -7.04 11.32 0.58
N LEU A 57 -6.89 12.13 -0.48
CA LEU A 57 -6.44 13.53 -0.36
C LEU A 57 -7.47 14.45 0.28
N ASP A 58 -8.75 14.05 0.29
CA ASP A 58 -9.83 14.77 0.96
C ASP A 58 -9.87 14.48 2.48
N ASP A 59 -9.09 13.51 2.98
CA ASP A 59 -9.01 13.21 4.41
C ASP A 59 -8.36 14.39 5.17
N PRO A 60 -9.02 14.97 6.19
CA PRO A 60 -8.49 16.12 6.93
C PRO A 60 -7.16 15.84 7.65
N ARG A 61 -6.84 14.57 7.92
CA ARG A 61 -5.54 14.16 8.48
C ARG A 61 -4.40 14.28 7.47
N LEU A 62 -4.74 14.24 6.17
CA LEU A 62 -3.83 14.38 5.04
C LEU A 62 -3.91 15.76 4.39
N ALA A 63 -4.95 16.53 4.70
CA ALA A 63 -5.08 17.94 4.36
C ALA A 63 -4.06 18.84 5.09
N LEU A 64 -3.29 18.31 6.04
CA LEU A 64 -2.17 19.00 6.68
C LEU A 64 -1.02 19.16 5.67
N ALA A 65 -0.71 20.40 5.30
CA ALA A 65 0.51 20.74 4.58
C ALA A 65 1.74 20.09 5.26
N GLY A 66 2.64 19.52 4.47
CA GLY A 66 3.81 18.79 4.96
C GLY A 66 3.54 17.36 5.43
N THR A 67 2.36 16.76 5.21
CA THR A 67 2.14 15.36 5.61
C THR A 67 2.60 14.40 4.52
N ALA A 68 3.43 13.42 4.89
CA ALA A 68 3.83 12.33 4.01
C ALA A 68 3.21 11.00 4.48
N LEU A 69 3.17 10.02 3.59
CA LEU A 69 2.61 8.70 3.85
C LEU A 69 3.66 7.61 3.71
N VAL A 70 3.65 6.66 4.63
CA VAL A 70 4.21 5.33 4.40
C VAL A 70 3.04 4.40 4.07
N ALA A 71 2.90 4.04 2.81
CA ALA A 71 1.84 3.17 2.34
C ALA A 71 2.32 1.73 2.15
N THR A 72 1.48 0.78 2.53
CA THR A 72 1.56 -0.63 2.15
C THR A 72 0.16 -1.14 1.86
N GLY A 73 0.01 -2.33 1.31
CA GLY A 73 -1.30 -2.93 1.12
C GLY A 73 -1.28 -4.45 1.01
N GLN A 74 -2.48 -5.01 1.06
CA GLN A 74 -2.78 -6.41 0.80
C GLN A 74 -4.24 -6.59 0.40
N GLN A 75 -4.53 -7.61 -0.39
CA GLN A 75 -5.90 -8.09 -0.61
C GLN A 75 -6.53 -8.50 0.73
N PRO A 76 -7.81 -8.21 0.96
CA PRO A 76 -8.52 -8.73 2.12
C PRO A 76 -8.62 -10.26 2.02
N ALA A 77 -8.22 -10.95 3.08
CA ALA A 77 -8.25 -12.40 3.14
C ALA A 77 -8.85 -12.89 4.46
N VAL A 78 -9.45 -14.07 4.43
CA VAL A 78 -10.06 -14.72 5.60
C VAL A 78 -9.04 -14.80 6.74
N GLY A 79 -9.48 -14.49 7.96
CA GLY A 79 -8.62 -14.54 9.15
C GLY A 79 -7.50 -13.49 9.18
N GLY A 80 -7.57 -12.44 8.36
CA GLY A 80 -6.51 -11.43 8.23
C GLY A 80 -5.40 -11.82 7.26
N GLY A 81 -5.55 -12.95 6.57
CA GLY A 81 -4.61 -13.44 5.58
C GLY A 81 -3.31 -13.96 6.18
N PRO A 82 -2.26 -14.11 5.36
CA PRO A 82 -0.96 -14.57 5.82
C PRO A 82 -0.35 -13.56 6.79
N LEU A 83 0.46 -14.06 7.75
CA LEU A 83 1.11 -13.26 8.79
C LEU A 83 1.83 -12.02 8.25
N TYR A 84 2.37 -12.09 7.03
CA TYR A 84 3.07 -10.96 6.44
C TYR A 84 2.17 -9.73 6.24
N ALA A 85 0.83 -9.87 6.18
CA ALA A 85 -0.08 -8.73 6.10
C ALA A 85 0.02 -7.86 7.37
N LEU A 86 0.05 -8.51 8.54
CA LEU A 86 0.27 -7.85 9.83
C LEU A 86 1.69 -7.27 9.92
N VAL A 87 2.69 -8.01 9.44
CA VAL A 87 4.08 -7.53 9.42
C VAL A 87 4.23 -6.29 8.55
N LYS A 88 3.60 -6.28 7.36
CA LYS A 88 3.56 -5.11 6.47
C LYS A 88 2.94 -3.90 7.18
N ALA A 89 1.77 -4.09 7.82
CA ALA A 89 1.09 -3.02 8.55
C ALA A 89 1.94 -2.47 9.70
N ALA A 90 2.48 -3.36 10.55
CA ALA A 90 3.34 -2.97 11.66
C ALA A 90 4.61 -2.27 11.19
N HIS A 91 5.19 -2.72 10.08
CA HIS A 91 6.37 -2.09 9.49
C HIS A 91 6.05 -0.70 8.93
N ALA A 92 4.89 -0.51 8.30
CA ALA A 92 4.45 0.81 7.85
C ALA A 92 4.29 1.79 9.02
N VAL A 93 3.67 1.34 10.13
CA VAL A 93 3.56 2.14 11.36
C VAL A 93 4.93 2.50 11.91
N ALA A 94 5.79 1.52 12.13
CA ALA A 94 7.13 1.75 12.69
C ALA A 94 7.99 2.64 11.79
N LEU A 95 7.87 2.50 10.47
CA LEU A 95 8.60 3.34 9.52
C LEU A 95 8.05 4.77 9.50
N ALA A 96 6.72 4.94 9.56
CA ALA A 96 6.10 6.26 9.65
C ALA A 96 6.56 6.99 10.92
N GLU A 97 6.52 6.34 12.09
CA GLU A 97 7.01 6.90 13.35
C GLU A 97 8.48 7.31 13.26
N ARG A 98 9.33 6.47 12.64
CA ARG A 98 10.76 6.75 12.47
C ARG A 98 11.06 7.91 11.51
N LEU A 99 10.23 8.11 10.49
CA LEU A 99 10.42 9.16 9.48
C LEU A 99 9.74 10.47 9.84
N SER A 100 8.75 10.43 10.75
CA SER A 100 7.98 11.58 11.19
C SER A 100 8.84 12.62 11.90
N ARG A 101 8.60 13.90 11.60
CA ARG A 101 9.26 15.06 12.21
C ARG A 101 8.22 16.12 12.58
N ALA A 102 8.58 17.03 13.48
CA ALA A 102 7.65 18.05 13.98
C ALA A 102 7.09 18.96 12.86
N ASP A 103 7.88 19.23 11.84
CA ASP A 103 7.55 20.04 10.66
C ASP A 103 6.99 19.23 9.50
N ARG A 104 7.06 17.89 9.57
CA ARG A 104 6.69 16.99 8.49
C ARG A 104 6.16 15.66 9.06
N PRO A 105 4.90 15.62 9.52
CA PRO A 105 4.32 14.39 10.06
C PRO A 105 4.26 13.32 8.98
N VAL A 106 4.56 12.08 9.35
CA VAL A 106 4.43 10.92 8.47
C VAL A 106 3.39 9.98 9.05
N LEU A 107 2.36 9.66 8.26
CA LEU A 107 1.27 8.77 8.66
C LEU A 107 1.37 7.40 7.97
N PRO A 108 1.07 6.30 8.66
CA PRO A 108 0.97 4.99 8.02
C PRO A 108 -0.37 4.84 7.30
N LEU A 109 -0.34 4.26 6.09
CA LEU A 109 -1.51 3.89 5.32
C LEU A 109 -1.46 2.38 5.00
N PHE A 110 -2.54 1.68 5.31
CA PHE A 110 -2.75 0.31 4.85
C PHE A 110 -3.88 0.29 3.81
N TRP A 111 -3.52 -0.01 2.56
CA TRP A 111 -4.45 -0.14 1.44
C TRP A 111 -5.05 -1.54 1.42
N CYS A 112 -6.37 -1.62 1.59
CA CYS A 112 -7.15 -2.83 1.39
C CYS A 112 -7.46 -2.98 -0.10
N ALA A 113 -6.78 -3.89 -0.80
CA ALA A 113 -6.95 -4.10 -2.23
C ALA A 113 -8.17 -4.98 -2.52
N SER A 114 -9.38 -4.51 -2.19
CA SER A 114 -10.62 -5.28 -2.34
C SER A 114 -11.10 -5.40 -3.79
N GLU A 115 -10.56 -4.57 -4.69
CA GLU A 115 -10.81 -4.61 -6.13
C GLU A 115 -10.30 -5.89 -6.83
N ASP A 116 -9.47 -6.67 -6.14
CA ASP A 116 -8.98 -7.94 -6.63
C ASP A 116 -9.98 -9.06 -6.31
N HIS A 117 -10.59 -9.61 -7.36
CA HIS A 117 -11.74 -10.52 -7.24
C HIS A 117 -11.33 -12.01 -7.14
N ASP A 118 -10.08 -12.34 -6.82
CA ASP A 118 -9.63 -13.73 -6.67
C ASP A 118 -9.97 -14.32 -5.29
N LEU A 119 -11.19 -14.86 -5.19
CA LEU A 119 -11.65 -15.61 -4.02
C LEU A 119 -10.87 -16.91 -3.79
N GLY A 120 -10.24 -17.48 -4.82
CA GLY A 120 -9.41 -18.68 -4.69
C GLY A 120 -8.14 -18.40 -3.88
N GLU A 121 -7.58 -17.21 -4.03
CA GLU A 121 -6.40 -16.76 -3.29
C GLU A 121 -6.74 -16.34 -1.84
N CYS A 122 -7.87 -15.68 -1.63
CA CYS A 122 -8.16 -15.00 -0.35
C CYS A 122 -9.20 -15.70 0.55
N GLY A 123 -9.87 -16.74 0.05
CA GLY A 123 -10.99 -17.43 0.71
C GLY A 123 -10.60 -18.44 1.81
N HIS A 124 -9.36 -18.44 2.27
CA HIS A 124 -8.86 -19.42 3.25
C HIS A 124 -7.84 -18.81 4.21
N VAL A 125 -7.60 -19.51 5.31
CA VAL A 125 -6.56 -19.19 6.29
C VAL A 125 -5.79 -20.45 6.66
N ASP A 126 -4.46 -20.33 6.77
CA ASP A 126 -3.59 -21.40 7.24
C ASP A 126 -3.26 -21.16 8.73
N LEU A 127 -3.62 -22.12 9.58
CA LEU A 127 -3.39 -22.07 11.03
C LEU A 127 -2.35 -23.10 11.44
N ILE A 128 -1.49 -22.72 12.39
CA ILE A 128 -0.53 -23.64 13.01
C ILE A 128 -1.23 -24.30 14.21
N ARG A 129 -1.36 -25.63 14.15
CA ARG A 129 -1.89 -26.44 15.24
C ARG A 129 -0.87 -26.59 16.36
N ARG A 130 -1.32 -27.05 17.52
CA ARG A 130 -0.47 -27.29 18.70
C ARG A 130 0.65 -28.32 18.45
N ASP A 131 0.42 -29.24 17.52
CA ASP A 131 1.39 -30.25 17.07
C ASP A 131 2.38 -29.72 16.02
N GLY A 132 2.29 -28.44 15.66
CA GLY A 132 3.11 -27.79 14.64
C GLY A 132 2.63 -28.02 13.20
N ALA A 133 1.59 -28.83 12.99
CA ALA A 133 1.03 -29.04 11.66
C ALA A 133 0.29 -27.79 11.16
N VAL A 134 0.44 -27.49 9.87
CA VAL A 134 -0.35 -26.44 9.21
C VAL A 134 -1.70 -27.03 8.80
N GLN A 135 -2.79 -26.39 9.23
CA GLN A 135 -4.14 -26.73 8.83
C GLN A 135 -4.76 -25.56 8.08
N ARG A 136 -5.20 -25.83 6.84
CA ARG A 136 -5.98 -24.88 6.07
C ARG A 136 -7.46 -24.94 6.47
N LEU A 137 -8.04 -23.78 6.74
CA LEU A 137 -9.48 -23.60 6.91
C LEU A 137 -10.00 -22.73 5.77
N ALA A 138 -10.96 -23.25 5.02
CA ALA A 138 -11.67 -22.52 3.95
C ALA A 138 -13.16 -22.52 4.30
N PRO A 139 -13.66 -21.49 5.01
CA PRO A 139 -15.07 -21.40 5.33
C PRO A 139 -15.90 -21.20 4.05
N ASP A 140 -17.14 -21.68 4.06
CA ASP A 140 -18.12 -21.30 3.04
C ASP A 140 -18.45 -19.81 3.22
N LEU A 141 -17.98 -18.99 2.28
CA LEU A 141 -18.22 -17.55 2.27
C LEU A 141 -19.58 -17.18 1.64
N GLY A 142 -20.37 -18.17 1.22
CA GLY A 142 -21.62 -17.99 0.51
C GLY A 142 -21.43 -17.53 -0.94
N SER A 143 -22.52 -17.21 -1.63
CA SER A 143 -22.51 -16.74 -3.02
C SER A 143 -22.19 -15.24 -3.17
N GLY A 144 -21.62 -14.60 -2.15
CA GLY A 144 -21.30 -13.18 -2.17
C GLY A 144 -20.13 -12.89 -3.11
N THR A 145 -20.19 -11.79 -3.85
CA THR A 145 -19.05 -11.25 -4.58
C THR A 145 -18.24 -10.35 -3.66
N ALA A 146 -16.93 -10.58 -3.52
CA ALA A 146 -16.02 -9.59 -2.97
C ALA A 146 -16.19 -8.30 -3.78
N SER A 147 -16.46 -7.19 -3.09
CA SER A 147 -16.74 -5.87 -3.69
C SER A 147 -15.60 -4.90 -3.39
#